data_AF-A0A060ZHQ9-F1
#
_entry.id   AF-A0A060ZHQ9-F1
#
_cell.length_a   1.000
_cell.length_b   1.000
_cell.length_c   1.000
_cell.angle_alpha   90.00
_cell.angle_beta   90.00
_cell.angle_gamma   90.00
#
_symmetry.space_group_name_H-M   'P 1'
#
loop_
_entity.id
_entity.type
_entity.pdbx_description
1 polymer ?
#
loop_
_entity_poly.entity_id
_entity_poly.type
_entity_poly.pdbx_seq_one_letter_code
_entity_poly.pdbx_strand_id
1 'polypeptide(L)'
;DPAAVPEKSPMEEYYQGCAGGKVEAELGGRGEGSNSSHITVDPPELLFHNGSVSTSQSVTLSNHTKGKLSLIWTPAPNSSFSVTPSSCDLGPLKSTAFRVSYTPKQHNTFHGAQLECFALYKVLRDHRQVEDRTLCPPWCVTVRVIGHSFQPGREHFIPRFSLQRPRVVFPALSLVSYRTVLLENMGDLPLVFRLDPEECPSVSVQPTSGLVQPGHHQILTLRTTRQKTALPSYPSPCTSMPVPSTPRSCRW
;
A
#
# COMPACT_ATOMS: atom_id res chain seq x y z
N ASP A 1 33.48 -5.78 17.17
CA ASP A 1 32.38 -4.83 16.94
C ASP A 1 31.27 -5.45 16.12
N PRO A 2 30.04 -5.57 16.64
CA PRO A 2 28.91 -5.85 15.78
C PRO A 2 28.66 -4.60 14.94
N ALA A 3 28.69 -4.75 13.62
CA ALA A 3 28.42 -3.68 12.67
C ALA A 3 27.05 -3.06 12.98
N ALA A 4 27.02 -1.76 13.27
CA ALA A 4 25.79 -1.01 13.43
C ALA A 4 24.96 -1.13 12.15
N VAL A 5 23.80 -1.75 12.24
CA VAL A 5 22.82 -1.74 11.15
C VAL A 5 22.42 -0.28 10.94
N PRO A 6 22.57 0.28 9.73
CA PRO A 6 22.22 1.68 9.49
C PRO A 6 20.72 1.89 9.78
N GLU A 7 20.41 2.85 10.64
CA GLU A 7 19.03 3.28 10.89
C GLU A 7 18.41 3.80 9.58
N LYS A 8 17.22 3.31 9.26
CA LYS A 8 16.49 3.73 8.05
C LYS A 8 15.93 5.13 8.25
N SER A 9 15.87 5.91 7.18
CA SER A 9 15.16 7.19 7.24
C SER A 9 13.64 6.94 7.40
N PRO A 10 12.89 7.81 8.08
CA PRO A 10 11.43 7.68 8.20
C PRO A 10 10.71 7.58 6.85
N MET A 11 11.25 8.21 5.80
CA MET A 11 10.69 8.13 4.44
C MET A 11 10.92 6.76 3.81
N GLU A 12 12.03 6.11 4.11
CA GLU A 12 12.31 4.76 3.62
C GLU A 12 11.39 3.71 4.27
N GLU A 13 11.12 3.87 5.56
CA GLU A 13 10.15 3.04 6.29
C GLU A 13 8.73 3.19 5.73
N TYR A 14 8.30 4.42 5.44
CA TYR A 14 6.99 4.68 4.81
C TYR A 14 6.85 3.94 3.47
N TYR A 15 7.84 4.05 2.58
CA TYR A 15 7.81 3.37 1.29
C TYR A 15 7.79 1.85 1.42
N GLN A 16 8.57 1.29 2.35
CA GLN A 16 8.62 -0.15 2.58
C GLN A 16 7.30 -0.68 3.18
N GLY A 17 6.64 0.10 4.04
CA GLY A 17 5.33 -0.22 4.60
C GLY A 17 4.21 -0.22 3.56
N CYS A 18 4.22 0.73 2.62
CA CYS A 18 3.20 0.82 1.57
C CYS A 18 3.36 -0.24 0.45
N ALA A 19 4.57 -0.76 0.23
CA ALA A 19 4.87 -1.70 -0.87
C ALA A 19 4.50 -3.17 -0.61
N GLY A 20 3.83 -3.48 0.50
CA GLY A 20 3.36 -4.85 0.80
C GLY A 20 4.47 -5.91 0.90
N GLY A 21 5.74 -5.51 1.06
CA GLY A 21 6.87 -6.42 1.17
C GLY A 21 7.44 -6.98 -0.14
N LYS A 22 7.07 -6.45 -1.32
CA LYS A 22 7.80 -6.76 -2.56
C LYS A 22 9.03 -5.86 -2.69
N VAL A 23 10.21 -6.44 -2.45
CA VAL A 23 11.48 -5.88 -2.94
C VAL A 23 11.68 -6.43 -4.35
N GLU A 24 11.66 -5.55 -5.35
CA GLU A 24 12.18 -5.91 -6.68
C GLU A 24 13.66 -6.23 -6.54
N ALA A 25 14.01 -7.47 -6.87
CA ALA A 25 15.40 -7.90 -6.96
C ALA A 25 16.03 -7.25 -8.20
N GLU A 26 16.73 -6.14 -8.04
CA GLU A 26 17.71 -5.71 -9.04
C GLU A 26 18.99 -6.52 -8.89
N LEU A 27 19.47 -7.00 -10.04
CA LEU A 27 20.63 -7.85 -10.23
C LEU A 27 21.93 -7.19 -9.74
N GLY A 28 22.69 -7.93 -8.93
CA GLY A 28 24.15 -7.79 -8.86
C GLY A 28 24.69 -7.31 -7.51
N GLY A 29 24.97 -8.25 -6.61
CA GLY A 29 25.81 -8.01 -5.43
C GLY A 29 25.63 -9.07 -4.36
N ARG A 30 26.63 -9.95 -4.20
CA ARG A 30 26.73 -10.84 -3.03
C ARG A 30 26.84 -9.98 -1.77
N GLY A 31 25.74 -9.85 -1.04
CA GLY A 31 25.68 -9.29 0.30
C GLY A 31 24.56 -9.99 1.07
N GLU A 32 24.91 -10.77 2.08
CA GLU A 32 23.97 -11.34 3.04
C GLU A 32 23.29 -10.19 3.80
N GLY A 33 22.03 -9.93 3.48
CA GLY A 33 21.24 -8.86 4.08
C GLY A 33 19.89 -8.72 3.39
N SER A 34 19.16 -9.83 3.21
CA SER A 34 17.80 -9.79 2.67
C SER A 34 16.89 -9.10 3.68
N ASN A 35 16.61 -7.82 3.48
CA ASN A 35 15.68 -7.01 4.26
C ASN A 35 14.22 -7.43 3.94
N SER A 36 13.83 -8.64 4.31
CA SER A 36 12.46 -9.12 4.19
C SER A 36 11.61 -8.66 5.38
N SER A 37 10.41 -8.14 5.11
CA SER A 37 9.42 -7.88 6.15
C SER A 37 9.11 -9.17 6.91
N HIS A 38 8.97 -9.09 8.24
CA HIS A 38 8.77 -10.28 9.10
C HIS A 38 7.45 -11.00 8.78
N ILE A 39 6.50 -10.25 8.26
CA ILE A 39 5.23 -10.72 7.75
C ILE A 39 4.92 -9.95 6.46
N THR A 40 4.35 -10.63 5.47
CA THR A 40 3.90 -10.02 4.21
C THR A 40 2.46 -10.37 3.92
N VAL A 41 1.83 -9.61 3.03
CA VAL A 41 0.44 -9.81 2.61
C VAL A 41 0.32 -9.78 1.10
N ASP A 42 -0.45 -10.71 0.54
CA ASP A 42 -0.66 -10.82 -0.90
C ASP A 42 -2.11 -11.26 -1.23
N PRO A 43 -2.85 -10.51 -2.05
CA PRO A 43 -2.51 -9.18 -2.57
C PRO A 43 -2.60 -8.09 -1.48
N PRO A 44 -1.86 -6.98 -1.59
CA PRO A 44 -1.96 -5.85 -0.65
C PRO A 44 -3.21 -4.98 -0.87
N GLU A 45 -3.89 -5.18 -2.01
CA GLU A 45 -5.12 -4.50 -2.38
C GLU A 45 -6.15 -5.49 -2.92
N LEU A 46 -7.42 -5.30 -2.53
CA LEU A 46 -8.56 -6.03 -3.08
C LEU A 46 -9.61 -5.05 -3.63
N LEU A 47 -10.12 -5.39 -4.81
CA LEU A 47 -11.04 -4.55 -5.57
C LEU A 47 -12.34 -5.28 -5.85
N PHE A 48 -13.45 -4.71 -5.38
CA PHE A 48 -14.77 -5.31 -5.49
C PHE A 48 -15.61 -4.51 -6.51
N HIS A 49 -15.46 -4.88 -7.79
CA HIS A 49 -16.08 -4.17 -8.93
C HIS A 49 -17.52 -4.62 -9.25
N ASN A 50 -18.09 -5.59 -8.54
CA ASN A 50 -19.42 -6.11 -8.84
C ASN A 50 -20.48 -5.46 -7.92
N GLY A 51 -21.03 -4.34 -8.38
CA GLY A 51 -21.71 -3.32 -7.58
C GLY A 51 -23.06 -3.65 -6.92
N SER A 52 -23.50 -4.90 -6.84
CA SER A 52 -24.82 -5.23 -6.30
C SER A 52 -24.91 -6.49 -5.43
N VAL A 53 -23.86 -7.32 -5.40
CA VAL A 53 -23.90 -8.62 -4.72
C VAL A 53 -22.80 -8.71 -3.67
N SER A 54 -23.08 -9.37 -2.54
CA SER A 54 -22.06 -9.73 -1.57
C SER A 54 -20.99 -10.58 -2.26
N THR A 55 -19.78 -10.02 -2.38
CA THR A 55 -18.64 -10.70 -2.99
C THR A 55 -17.54 -10.90 -1.96
N SER A 56 -16.77 -11.98 -2.11
CA SER A 56 -15.64 -12.26 -1.24
C SER A 56 -14.38 -12.54 -2.04
N GLN A 57 -13.26 -12.06 -1.55
CA GLN A 57 -11.93 -12.33 -2.08
C GLN A 57 -11.01 -12.84 -0.98
N SER A 58 -9.89 -13.43 -1.36
CA SER A 58 -8.92 -13.99 -0.42
C SER A 58 -7.67 -13.11 -0.35
N VAL A 59 -7.11 -13.00 0.84
CA VAL A 59 -5.79 -12.42 1.07
C VAL A 59 -4.93 -13.38 1.88
N THR A 60 -3.66 -13.52 1.52
CA THR A 60 -2.72 -14.44 2.13
C THR A 60 -1.71 -13.67 2.97
N LEU A 61 -1.58 -14.03 4.25
CA LEU A 61 -0.53 -13.54 5.14
C LEU A 61 0.56 -14.60 5.25
N SER A 62 1.83 -14.19 5.13
CA SER A 62 3.00 -15.07 5.17
C SER A 62 3.94 -14.66 6.29
N ASN A 63 4.22 -15.58 7.21
CA ASN A 63 5.16 -15.39 8.32
C ASN A 63 6.57 -15.79 7.87
N HIS A 64 7.49 -14.83 7.86
CA HIS A 64 8.90 -15.03 7.52
C HIS A 64 9.81 -15.20 8.75
N THR A 65 9.22 -15.18 9.94
CA THR A 65 9.95 -15.40 11.19
C THR A 65 10.08 -16.90 11.51
N LYS A 66 11.03 -17.20 12.41
CA LYS A 66 11.22 -18.55 12.96
C LYS A 66 10.27 -18.88 14.13
N GLY A 67 9.45 -17.91 14.55
CA GLY A 67 8.51 -18.08 15.66
C GLY A 67 7.07 -18.24 15.19
N LYS A 68 6.23 -18.78 16.07
CA LYS A 68 4.78 -18.85 15.85
C LYS A 68 4.15 -17.50 16.15
N LEU A 69 3.34 -16.99 15.23
CA LEU A 69 2.62 -15.72 15.35
C LEU A 69 1.15 -15.97 15.69
N SER A 70 0.55 -15.01 16.40
CA SER A 70 -0.90 -14.85 16.50
C SER A 70 -1.28 -13.63 15.68
N LEU A 71 -2.13 -13.84 14.68
CA LEU A 71 -2.68 -12.82 13.79
C LEU A 71 -4.04 -12.38 14.32
N ILE A 72 -4.24 -11.07 14.46
CA ILE A 72 -5.46 -10.48 15.01
C ILE A 72 -5.89 -9.34 14.09
N TRP A 73 -7.02 -9.51 13.43
CA TRP A 73 -7.65 -8.45 12.63
C TRP A 73 -8.44 -7.50 13.51
N THR A 74 -8.24 -6.20 13.29
CA THR A 74 -9.01 -5.16 13.99
C THR A 74 -10.44 -5.13 13.44
N PRO A 75 -11.47 -5.27 14.28
CA PRO A 75 -12.85 -5.08 13.85
C PRO A 75 -13.06 -3.62 13.42
N ALA A 76 -13.64 -3.41 12.25
CA ALA A 76 -14.06 -2.10 11.79
C ALA A 76 -15.59 -1.99 11.90
N PRO A 77 -16.15 -1.57 13.05
CA PRO A 77 -17.59 -1.43 13.19
C PRO A 77 -18.09 -0.45 12.11
N ASN A 78 -19.18 -0.81 11.44
CA ASN A 78 -19.78 -0.06 10.34
C ASN A 78 -19.04 -0.06 9.00
N SER A 79 -17.92 -0.80 8.87
CA SER A 79 -17.31 -1.03 7.56
C SER A 79 -18.22 -1.88 6.66
N SER A 80 -18.19 -1.59 5.37
CA SER A 80 -18.74 -2.45 4.31
C SER A 80 -17.86 -3.69 4.06
N PHE A 81 -16.72 -3.80 4.73
CA PHE A 81 -15.75 -4.89 4.58
C PHE A 81 -15.58 -5.64 5.90
N SER A 82 -15.51 -6.97 5.83
CA SER A 82 -15.22 -7.82 6.98
C SER A 82 -14.20 -8.91 6.64
N VAL A 83 -13.44 -9.35 7.64
CA VAL A 83 -12.42 -10.40 7.49
C VAL A 83 -12.80 -11.63 8.31
N THR A 84 -12.68 -12.81 7.71
CA THR A 84 -12.92 -14.10 8.38
C THR A 84 -11.80 -15.10 8.06
N PRO A 85 -11.21 -15.78 9.08
CA PRO A 85 -11.44 -15.58 10.51
C PRO A 85 -10.88 -14.25 11.04
N SER A 86 -11.38 -13.76 12.17
CA SER A 86 -10.88 -12.51 12.78
C SER A 86 -9.53 -12.69 13.48
N SER A 87 -9.15 -13.92 13.80
CA SER A 87 -7.82 -14.25 14.31
C SER A 87 -7.38 -15.63 13.86
N CYS A 88 -6.07 -15.84 13.77
CA CYS A 88 -5.48 -17.12 13.39
C CYS A 88 -4.07 -17.23 13.96
N ASP A 89 -3.72 -18.42 14.45
CA ASP A 89 -2.34 -18.73 14.79
C ASP A 89 -1.59 -19.19 13.54
N LEU A 90 -0.47 -18.54 13.23
CA LEU A 90 0.34 -18.84 12.06
C LEU A 90 1.70 -19.41 12.48
N GLY A 91 2.00 -20.63 12.02
CA GLY A 91 3.29 -21.27 12.27
C GLY A 91 4.47 -20.52 11.65
N PRO A 92 5.71 -20.84 12.08
CA PRO A 92 6.92 -20.26 11.48
C PRO A 92 7.05 -20.66 10.02
N LEU A 93 7.45 -19.72 9.16
CA LEU A 93 7.66 -19.96 7.72
C LEU A 93 6.42 -20.55 7.02
N LYS A 94 5.21 -20.20 7.50
CA LYS A 94 3.93 -20.63 6.94
C LYS A 94 3.13 -19.43 6.45
N SER A 95 2.15 -19.73 5.60
CA SER A 95 1.16 -18.77 5.12
C SER A 95 -0.25 -19.24 5.46
N THR A 96 -1.17 -18.30 5.62
CA THR A 96 -2.59 -18.58 5.81
C THR A 96 -3.44 -17.57 5.05
N ALA A 97 -4.60 -18.01 4.57
CA ALA A 97 -5.53 -17.19 3.82
C ALA A 97 -6.68 -16.72 4.70
N PHE A 98 -7.10 -15.47 4.48
CA PHE A 98 -8.26 -14.85 5.10
C PHE A 98 -9.24 -14.44 4.01
N ARG A 99 -10.53 -14.65 4.28
CA ARG A 99 -11.60 -14.20 3.39
C ARG A 99 -12.00 -12.78 3.76
N VAL A 100 -11.92 -11.88 2.79
CA VAL A 100 -12.43 -10.51 2.87
C VAL A 100 -13.76 -10.44 2.13
N SER A 101 -14.82 -10.13 2.85
CA SER A 101 -16.18 -10.00 2.32
C SER A 101 -16.55 -8.53 2.17
N TYR A 102 -17.19 -8.20 1.06
CA TYR A 102 -17.76 -6.88 0.79
C TYR A 102 -19.28 -6.96 0.85
N THR A 103 -19.87 -6.25 1.80
CA THR A 103 -21.31 -6.18 2.06
C THR A 103 -21.68 -4.71 2.28
N PRO A 104 -21.92 -3.95 1.19
CA PRO A 104 -22.17 -2.52 1.29
C PRO A 104 -23.47 -2.22 2.01
N LYS A 105 -23.40 -1.33 3.02
CA LYS A 105 -24.60 -0.86 3.74
C LYS A 105 -25.33 0.27 3.00
N GLN A 106 -24.60 1.04 2.21
CA GLN A 106 -25.13 2.14 1.41
C GLN A 106 -25.00 1.80 -0.07
N HIS A 107 -26.06 2.06 -0.84
CA HIS A 107 -26.11 1.83 -2.28
C HIS A 107 -25.60 3.04 -3.08
N ASN A 108 -25.16 2.80 -4.31
CA ASN A 108 -24.74 3.82 -5.27
C ASN A 108 -23.64 4.76 -4.75
N THR A 109 -22.64 4.18 -4.08
CA THR A 109 -21.48 4.92 -3.59
C THR A 109 -20.22 4.06 -3.62
N PHE A 110 -19.06 4.69 -3.51
CA PHE A 110 -17.81 4.01 -3.24
C PHE A 110 -17.61 3.74 -1.76
N HIS A 111 -17.00 2.60 -1.50
CA HIS A 111 -16.56 2.18 -0.17
C HIS A 111 -15.07 1.90 -0.23
N GLY A 112 -14.34 2.39 0.76
CA GLY A 112 -12.91 2.17 0.88
C GLY A 112 -12.52 2.04 2.34
N ALA A 113 -11.57 1.16 2.62
CA ALA A 113 -11.01 0.99 3.96
C ALA A 113 -9.57 0.47 3.89
N GLN A 114 -8.87 0.60 5.01
CA GLN A 114 -7.59 -0.06 5.25
C GLN A 114 -7.82 -1.05 6.39
N LEU A 115 -7.82 -2.35 6.06
CA LEU A 115 -8.01 -3.43 7.02
C LEU A 115 -6.68 -3.70 7.70
N GLU A 116 -6.67 -3.76 9.03
CA GLU A 116 -5.44 -3.89 9.82
C GLU A 116 -5.38 -5.26 10.50
N CYS A 117 -4.22 -5.91 10.39
CA CYS A 117 -3.88 -7.15 11.08
C CYS A 117 -2.63 -6.94 11.91
N PHE A 118 -2.73 -7.22 13.21
CA PHE A 118 -1.58 -7.24 14.12
C PHE A 118 -1.04 -8.66 14.23
N ALA A 119 0.26 -8.81 13.99
CA ALA A 119 0.99 -10.04 14.13
C ALA A 119 1.95 -9.93 15.32
N LEU A 120 1.79 -10.81 16.30
CA LEU A 120 2.58 -10.85 17.52
C LEU A 120 3.07 -12.26 17.79
N TYR A 121 4.26 -12.42 18.38
CA TYR A 121 4.70 -13.75 18.79
C TYR A 121 3.72 -14.33 19.80
N LYS A 122 3.34 -15.59 19.59
CA LYS A 122 2.35 -16.25 20.44
C LYS A 122 2.76 -16.28 21.92
N VAL A 123 4.07 -16.43 22.19
CA VAL A 123 4.65 -16.39 23.55
C VAL A 123 4.41 -15.05 24.25
N LEU A 124 4.30 -13.94 23.51
CA LEU A 124 4.08 -12.61 24.09
C LEU A 124 2.61 -12.33 24.45
N ARG A 125 1.70 -13.28 24.19
CA ARG A 125 0.28 -13.11 24.51
C ARG A 125 -0.01 -13.30 26.01
N ASP A 126 0.84 -14.05 26.71
CA ASP A 126 0.74 -14.26 28.15
C ASP A 126 1.95 -13.60 28.84
N HIS A 127 1.70 -12.48 29.50
CA HIS A 127 2.72 -11.71 30.25
C HIS A 127 3.42 -12.53 31.33
N ARG A 128 2.84 -13.65 31.79
CA ARG A 128 3.46 -14.54 32.79
C ARG A 128 4.52 -15.46 32.20
N GLN A 129 4.60 -15.57 30.87
CA GLN A 129 5.54 -16.43 30.15
C GLN A 129 6.75 -15.67 29.59
N VAL A 130 6.83 -14.36 29.81
CA VAL A 130 7.86 -13.50 29.22
C VAL A 130 8.86 -13.07 30.29
N GLU A 131 10.12 -13.43 30.13
CA GLU A 131 11.21 -12.78 30.86
C GLU A 131 11.34 -11.34 30.34
N ASP A 132 11.44 -10.38 31.26
CA ASP A 132 11.34 -8.91 31.09
C ASP A 132 12.24 -8.29 29.98
N ARG A 133 13.13 -9.10 29.38
CA ARG A 133 14.10 -8.73 28.34
C ARG A 133 13.71 -9.12 26.91
N THR A 134 12.53 -9.69 26.66
CA THR A 134 12.15 -10.20 25.31
C THR A 134 10.83 -9.65 24.74
N LEU A 135 10.47 -8.41 25.07
CA LEU A 135 9.33 -7.76 24.44
C LEU A 135 9.69 -7.27 23.03
N CYS A 136 8.97 -7.75 22.02
CA CYS A 136 9.00 -7.15 20.68
C CYS A 136 7.65 -6.49 20.37
N PRO A 137 7.63 -5.33 19.71
CA PRO A 137 6.38 -4.71 19.28
C PRO A 137 5.67 -5.59 18.24
N PRO A 138 4.32 -5.54 18.17
CA PRO A 138 3.57 -6.24 17.13
C PRO A 138 3.85 -5.63 15.76
N TRP A 139 3.84 -6.46 14.71
CA TRP A 139 3.86 -5.98 13.33
C TRP A 139 2.43 -5.65 12.88
N CYS A 140 2.24 -4.47 12.28
CA CYS A 140 0.98 -4.09 11.65
C CYS A 140 1.05 -4.33 10.14
N VAL A 141 0.12 -5.12 9.64
CA VAL A 141 -0.05 -5.41 8.21
C VAL A 141 -1.38 -4.83 7.78
N THR A 142 -1.39 -4.12 6.66
CA THR A 142 -2.61 -3.50 6.15
C THR A 142 -2.99 -3.98 4.77
N VAL A 143 -4.29 -4.20 4.55
CA VAL A 143 -4.86 -4.53 3.23
C VAL A 143 -5.81 -3.42 2.83
N ARG A 144 -5.55 -2.80 1.69
CA ARG A 144 -6.46 -1.79 1.13
C ARG A 144 -7.61 -2.47 0.42
N VAL A 145 -8.82 -2.00 0.66
CA VAL A 145 -10.02 -2.54 0.04
C VAL A 145 -10.82 -1.40 -0.57
N ILE A 146 -11.22 -1.57 -1.82
CA ILE A 146 -12.05 -0.60 -2.56
C ILE A 146 -13.18 -1.37 -3.24
N GLY A 147 -14.40 -0.87 -3.12
CA GLY A 147 -15.57 -1.44 -3.78
C GLY A 147 -16.60 -0.36 -4.07
N HIS A 148 -17.58 -0.68 -4.91
CA HIS A 148 -18.72 0.22 -5.14
C HIS A 148 -20.03 -0.53 -5.06
N SER A 149 -21.12 0.20 -4.87
CA SER A 149 -22.48 -0.35 -4.79
C SER A 149 -23.41 0.26 -5.85
N PHE A 150 -22.84 0.82 -6.92
CA PHE A 150 -23.59 1.33 -8.07
C PHE A 150 -24.39 0.23 -8.73
N GLN A 151 -25.69 0.48 -8.82
CA GLN A 151 -26.61 -0.30 -9.62
C GLN A 151 -26.39 0.01 -11.10
N PRO A 152 -26.67 -0.94 -12.02
CA PRO A 152 -26.54 -0.71 -13.45
C PRO A 152 -27.26 0.58 -13.89
N GLY A 153 -26.55 1.44 -14.64
CA GLY A 153 -27.04 2.74 -15.09
C GLY A 153 -26.87 3.88 -14.09
N ARG A 154 -26.22 3.66 -12.94
CA ARG A 154 -25.92 4.71 -11.93
C ARG A 154 -24.42 5.02 -11.81
N GLU A 155 -23.58 4.37 -12.61
CA GLU A 155 -22.11 4.44 -12.59
C GLU A 155 -21.51 5.70 -13.24
N HIS A 156 -22.32 6.67 -13.69
CA HIS A 156 -21.82 7.83 -14.41
C HIS A 156 -21.48 8.99 -13.45
N PHE A 157 -20.20 9.17 -13.15
CA PHE A 157 -19.68 10.39 -12.56
C PHE A 157 -18.38 10.80 -13.28
N ILE A 158 -18.22 12.10 -13.52
CA ILE A 158 -16.97 12.65 -14.06
C ILE A 158 -16.13 13.06 -12.85
N PRO A 159 -14.96 12.44 -12.60
CA PRO A 159 -14.14 12.78 -11.45
C PRO A 159 -13.69 14.24 -11.55
N ARG A 160 -13.95 15.00 -10.48
CA ARG A 160 -13.47 16.38 -10.35
C ARG A 160 -12.34 16.40 -9.32
N PHE A 161 -11.12 16.67 -9.78
CA PHE A 161 -9.97 16.73 -8.90
C PHE A 161 -9.01 17.85 -9.30
N SER A 162 -8.18 18.26 -8.35
CA SER A 162 -7.06 19.17 -8.56
C SER A 162 -5.76 18.48 -8.16
N LEU A 163 -4.69 18.79 -8.88
CA LEU A 163 -3.36 18.28 -8.58
C LEU A 163 -2.41 19.46 -8.35
N GLN A 164 -2.00 19.68 -7.11
CA GLN A 164 -1.07 20.76 -6.80
C GLN A 164 0.37 20.34 -7.16
N ARG A 165 1.06 21.16 -7.95
CA ARG A 165 2.38 20.88 -8.53
C ARG A 165 2.34 19.72 -9.53
N PRO A 166 1.62 19.85 -10.66
CA PRO A 166 1.49 18.80 -11.67
C PRO A 166 2.77 18.53 -12.45
N ARG A 167 3.81 19.35 -12.26
CA ARG A 167 5.15 19.13 -12.80
C ARG A 167 6.13 19.00 -11.65
N VAL A 168 6.67 17.80 -11.49
CA VAL A 168 7.67 17.49 -10.47
C VAL A 168 9.04 17.38 -11.12
N VAL A 169 10.02 18.11 -10.56
CA VAL A 169 11.42 18.08 -10.99
C VAL A 169 12.25 17.51 -9.85
N PHE A 170 12.99 16.44 -10.13
CA PHE A 170 13.95 15.86 -9.19
C PHE A 170 15.33 16.49 -9.40
N PRO A 171 16.11 16.67 -8.32
CA PRO A 171 17.48 17.13 -8.44
C PRO A 171 18.32 16.08 -9.20
N ALA A 172 19.32 16.54 -9.96
CA ALA A 172 20.21 15.69 -10.74
C ALA A 172 21.29 15.03 -9.85
N LEU A 173 20.87 14.33 -8.80
CA LEU A 173 21.73 13.66 -7.85
C LEU A 173 21.58 12.14 -8.00
N SER A 174 22.68 11.41 -7.86
CA SER A 174 22.69 9.93 -7.83
C SER A 174 22.29 9.39 -6.45
N LEU A 175 21.35 10.06 -5.79
CA LEU A 175 20.83 9.73 -4.46
C LEU A 175 19.32 9.56 -4.53
N VAL A 176 18.77 8.77 -3.60
CA VAL A 176 17.32 8.64 -3.45
C VAL A 176 16.73 10.03 -3.20
N SER A 177 15.78 10.44 -4.03
CA SER A 177 15.13 11.74 -3.94
C SER A 177 13.63 11.58 -3.81
N TYR A 178 13.05 12.38 -2.91
CA TYR A 178 11.62 12.38 -2.60
C TYR A 178 10.97 13.71 -2.96
N ARG A 179 9.75 13.64 -3.49
CA ARG A 179 8.88 14.78 -3.78
C ARG A 179 7.44 14.42 -3.43
N THR A 180 6.62 15.41 -3.13
CA THR A 180 5.21 15.20 -2.79
C THR A 180 4.32 16.03 -3.70
N VAL A 181 3.18 15.48 -4.07
CA VAL A 181 2.11 16.10 -4.84
C VAL A 181 0.81 15.94 -4.06
N LEU A 182 -0.07 16.93 -4.13
CA LEU A 182 -1.37 16.88 -3.45
C LEU A 182 -2.47 16.62 -4.49
N LEU A 183 -3.22 15.53 -4.32
CA LEU A 183 -4.44 15.21 -5.06
C LEU A 183 -5.64 15.63 -4.22
N GLU A 184 -6.43 16.59 -4.70
CA GLU A 184 -7.61 17.09 -4.00
C GLU A 184 -8.88 16.65 -4.73
N ASN A 185 -9.85 16.07 -4.01
CA ASN A 185 -11.16 15.77 -4.56
C ASN A 185 -12.05 17.02 -4.52
N MET A 186 -12.28 17.59 -5.70
CA MET A 186 -13.10 18.78 -5.93
C MET A 186 -14.55 18.43 -6.33
N GLY A 187 -14.90 17.15 -6.29
CA GLY A 187 -16.24 16.63 -6.54
C GLY A 187 -17.07 16.52 -5.27
N ASP A 188 -18.34 16.21 -5.48
CA ASP A 188 -19.36 15.88 -4.47
C ASP A 188 -19.45 14.37 -4.19
N LEU A 189 -18.78 13.54 -5.00
CA LEU A 189 -18.68 12.10 -4.85
C LEU A 189 -17.26 11.66 -4.48
N PRO A 190 -17.10 10.53 -3.77
CA PRO A 190 -15.78 9.98 -3.50
C PRO A 190 -14.99 9.69 -4.79
N LEU A 191 -13.71 10.03 -4.79
CA LEU A 191 -12.80 9.85 -5.91
C LEU A 191 -11.91 8.63 -5.66
N VAL A 192 -11.97 7.64 -6.55
CA VAL A 192 -10.99 6.54 -6.58
C VAL A 192 -9.87 6.90 -7.56
N PHE A 193 -8.61 6.71 -7.16
CA PHE A 193 -7.48 6.81 -8.07
C PHE A 193 -6.68 5.50 -8.09
N ARG A 194 -6.05 5.24 -9.23
CA ARG A 194 -5.03 4.20 -9.40
C ARG A 194 -3.96 4.76 -10.33
N LEU A 195 -2.72 4.65 -9.92
CA LEU A 195 -1.54 5.05 -10.64
C LEU A 195 -0.93 3.78 -11.23
N ASP A 196 -0.59 3.83 -12.51
CA ASP A 196 0.10 2.73 -13.19
C ASP A 196 1.62 2.94 -13.06
N PRO A 197 2.34 2.06 -12.33
CA PRO A 197 3.79 2.16 -12.21
C PRO A 197 4.52 2.04 -13.56
N GLU A 198 3.93 1.33 -14.53
CA GLU A 198 4.53 1.08 -15.85
C GLU A 198 4.60 2.35 -16.72
N GLU A 199 3.77 3.36 -16.43
CA GLU A 199 3.83 4.64 -17.14
C GLU A 199 5.16 5.36 -16.91
N CYS A 200 5.80 5.15 -15.74
CA CYS A 200 7.02 5.83 -15.33
C CYS A 200 7.89 4.95 -14.42
N PRO A 201 8.59 3.92 -14.94
CA PRO A 201 9.36 2.98 -14.12
C PRO A 201 10.52 3.63 -13.33
N SER A 202 11.00 4.80 -13.78
CA SER A 202 12.05 5.56 -13.09
C SER A 202 11.58 6.28 -11.81
N VAL A 203 10.27 6.31 -11.55
CA VAL A 203 9.65 7.00 -10.41
C VAL A 203 8.62 6.09 -9.76
N SER A 204 8.83 5.76 -8.49
CA SER A 204 7.85 5.04 -7.67
C SER A 204 6.94 6.04 -6.94
N VAL A 205 5.63 5.81 -6.96
CA VAL A 205 4.63 6.65 -6.29
C VAL A 205 3.89 5.87 -5.22
N GLN A 206 3.72 6.48 -4.05
CA GLN A 206 2.96 5.92 -2.92
C GLN A 206 1.98 6.95 -2.35
N PRO A 207 0.74 6.57 -2.02
CA PRO A 207 0.12 5.29 -2.38
C PRO A 207 -0.13 5.20 -3.90
N THR A 208 -0.10 3.97 -4.44
CA THR A 208 -0.41 3.71 -5.86
C THR A 208 -1.90 3.78 -6.17
N SER A 209 -2.75 3.74 -5.17
CA SER A 209 -4.21 3.75 -5.31
C SER A 209 -4.87 4.15 -4.00
N GLY A 210 -6.12 4.61 -4.08
CA GLY A 210 -6.84 5.02 -2.89
C GLY A 210 -8.22 5.62 -3.19
N LEU A 211 -8.92 5.97 -2.11
CA LEU A 211 -10.21 6.62 -2.11
C LEU A 211 -10.11 7.96 -1.39
N VAL A 212 -10.53 9.05 -2.03
CA VAL A 212 -10.51 10.41 -1.49
C VAL A 212 -11.95 10.90 -1.35
N GLN A 213 -12.38 11.17 -0.13
CA GLN A 213 -13.74 11.67 0.14
C GLN A 213 -13.96 13.08 -0.45
N PRO A 214 -15.21 13.50 -0.70
CA PRO A 214 -15.51 14.87 -1.15
C PRO A 214 -14.85 15.92 -0.24
N GLY A 215 -14.19 16.92 -0.83
CA GLY A 215 -13.47 17.98 -0.13
C GLY A 215 -12.20 17.55 0.62
N HIS A 216 -11.83 16.26 0.55
CA HIS A 216 -10.58 15.76 1.14
C HIS A 216 -9.46 15.71 0.10
N HIS A 217 -8.25 15.42 0.59
CA HIS A 217 -7.05 15.33 -0.22
C HIS A 217 -6.21 14.11 0.13
N GLN A 218 -5.36 13.70 -0.81
CA GLN A 218 -4.37 12.65 -0.67
C GLN A 218 -3.00 13.19 -1.04
N ILE A 219 -2.03 12.99 -0.16
CA ILE A 219 -0.62 13.26 -0.47
C ILE A 219 -0.06 12.04 -1.22
N LEU A 220 0.46 12.29 -2.41
CA LEU A 220 1.21 11.31 -3.20
C LEU A 220 2.70 11.60 -3.04
N THR A 221 3.45 10.62 -2.58
CA THR A 221 4.91 10.70 -2.45
C THR A 221 5.54 10.02 -3.65
N LEU A 222 6.44 10.73 -4.33
CA LEU A 222 7.20 10.26 -5.48
C LEU A 222 8.67 10.05 -5.05
N ARG A 223 9.23 8.91 -5.43
CA ARG A 223 10.61 8.50 -5.13
C ARG A 223 11.31 8.10 -6.41
N THR A 224 12.52 8.60 -6.60
CA THR A 224 13.41 8.19 -7.69
C THR A 224 14.81 7.91 -7.18
N THR A 225 15.49 6.99 -7.84
CA THR A 225 16.93 6.76 -7.71
C THR A 225 17.51 6.85 -9.12
N ARG A 226 18.16 7.95 -9.45
CA ARG A 226 18.93 8.01 -10.70
C ARG A 226 20.11 7.04 -10.55
N GLN A 227 20.10 5.93 -11.29
CA GLN A 227 21.33 5.18 -11.54
C GLN A 227 22.29 6.10 -12.29
N LYS A 228 23.57 6.07 -11.90
CA LYS A 228 24.65 6.81 -12.56
C LYS A 228 24.91 6.18 -13.93
N THR A 229 24.06 6.45 -14.91
CA THR A 229 24.38 6.17 -16.30
C THR A 229 25.32 7.27 -16.81
N ALA A 230 26.40 6.85 -17.47
CA ALA A 230 27.49 7.68 -17.94
C ALA A 230 27.00 8.89 -18.76
N LEU A 231 27.68 10.03 -18.57
CA LEU A 231 27.60 11.31 -19.29
C LEU A 231 26.61 11.37 -20.47
N PRO A 232 25.57 12.22 -20.43
CA PRO A 232 24.76 12.47 -21.60
C PRO A 232 25.52 13.40 -22.55
N SER A 233 25.84 12.93 -23.76
CA SER A 233 25.85 13.83 -24.90
C SER A 233 24.39 14.23 -25.14
N TYR A 234 24.13 15.54 -25.06
CA TYR A 234 22.83 16.22 -25.18
C TYR A 234 21.95 16.33 -23.93
N PRO A 235 21.41 17.53 -23.62
CA PRO A 235 20.43 17.70 -22.56
C PRO A 235 19.12 17.01 -22.95
N SER A 236 18.80 15.90 -22.29
CA SER A 236 17.53 15.19 -22.46
C SER A 236 16.38 16.02 -21.86
N PRO A 237 15.25 16.25 -22.57
CA PRO A 237 14.15 17.09 -22.06
C PRO A 237 13.32 16.46 -20.94
N CYS A 238 13.61 15.22 -20.52
CA CYS A 238 12.70 14.40 -19.71
C CYS A 238 12.60 14.78 -18.22
N THR A 239 12.98 16.00 -17.81
CA THR A 239 12.86 16.43 -16.40
C THR A 239 11.53 17.13 -16.11
N SER A 240 10.52 16.93 -16.95
CA SER A 240 9.16 17.38 -16.71
C SER A 240 8.19 16.25 -16.92
N MET A 241 7.56 15.81 -15.84
CA MET A 241 6.30 15.09 -15.91
C MET A 241 5.21 16.12 -16.29
N PRO A 242 4.52 15.98 -17.43
CA PRO A 242 3.11 16.28 -17.45
C PRO A 242 2.41 15.13 -16.72
N VAL A 243 1.94 15.34 -15.49
CA VAL A 243 0.94 14.40 -14.96
C VAL A 243 -0.28 14.52 -15.88
N PRO A 244 -0.83 13.40 -16.39
CA PRO A 244 -1.85 13.44 -17.41
C PRO A 244 -3.00 14.36 -16.97
N SER A 245 -3.30 15.38 -17.78
CA SER A 245 -4.42 16.32 -17.59
C SER A 245 -5.79 15.65 -17.75
N THR A 246 -5.80 14.35 -18.01
CA THR A 246 -6.96 13.46 -18.11
C THR A 246 -6.48 12.07 -17.72
N PRO A 247 -7.06 11.38 -16.74
CA PRO A 247 -6.89 9.93 -16.64
C PRO A 247 -7.47 9.35 -17.93
N ARG A 248 -6.60 9.09 -18.91
CA ARG A 248 -7.00 8.38 -20.12
C ARG A 248 -7.21 6.94 -19.70
N SER A 249 -8.49 6.55 -19.68
CA SER A 249 -8.97 5.20 -19.40
C SER A 249 -9.05 4.87 -17.91
N CYS A 250 -10.10 5.37 -17.25
CA CYS A 250 -10.85 4.50 -16.33
C CYS A 250 -11.35 3.32 -17.17
N ARG A 251 -10.56 2.25 -17.28
CA ARG A 251 -11.12 0.94 -17.62
C ARG A 251 -11.84 0.47 -16.37
N TRP A 252 -13.17 0.49 -16.45
CA TRP A 252 -14.07 -0.14 -15.50
C TRP A 252 -13.91 -1.65 -15.54
#